data_AF-A0A846XGQ1-F1
#
_entry.id   AF-A0A846XGQ1-F1
#
_cell.length_a   1.000
_cell.length_b   1.000
_cell.length_c   1.000
_cell.angle_alpha   90.00
_cell.angle_beta   90.00
_cell.angle_gamma   90.00
#
_symmetry.space_group_name_H-M   'P 1'
#
loop_
_entity.id
_entity.type
_entity.pdbx_description
1 polymer ?
#
loop_
_entity_poly.entity_id
_entity_poly.type
_entity_poly.pdbx_seq_one_letter_code
_entity_poly.pdbx_strand_id
1 'polypeptide(L)'
;MISLYAGDRDPDNRARIARPYRVVIDWSAWGTTLRAALRREITAARREARESAGSEARSWLFFLAQQDPFEPDRFWVDHHADYAFIAAHLTYPDTKKPTTRRGRPRRA
;
A
#
# COMPACT_ATOMS: atom_id res chain seq x y z
N MET A 1 -18.02 -4.72 -4.30
CA MET A 1 -16.61 -5.08 -4.02
C MET A 1 -15.72 -4.12 -4.79
N ILE A 2 -14.76 -3.47 -4.14
CA ILE A 2 -13.85 -2.49 -4.77
C ILE A 2 -12.60 -3.24 -5.24
N SER A 3 -12.18 -2.99 -6.48
CA SER A 3 -10.91 -3.50 -7.03
C SER A 3 -9.95 -2.34 -7.26
N LEU A 4 -8.69 -2.56 -6.87
CA LEU A 4 -7.60 -1.60 -6.96
C LEU A 4 -6.52 -2.14 -7.91
N TYR A 5 -5.87 -1.24 -8.63
CA TYR A 5 -4.70 -1.54 -9.45
C TYR A 5 -3.46 -0.96 -8.77
N ALA A 6 -2.46 -1.80 -8.51
CA ALA A 6 -1.24 -1.39 -7.80
C ALA A 6 -0.27 -0.56 -8.64
N GLY A 7 -0.59 -0.28 -9.90
CA GLY A 7 0.31 0.42 -10.83
C GLY A 7 1.48 -0.46 -11.28
N ASP A 8 2.34 0.08 -12.13
CA ASP A 8 3.54 -0.62 -12.59
C ASP A 8 4.67 -0.52 -11.57
N ARG A 9 5.43 -1.61 -11.43
CA ARG A 9 6.69 -1.56 -10.68
C ARG A 9 7.74 -0.91 -11.56
N ASP A 10 8.45 0.07 -10.99
CA ASP A 10 9.66 0.60 -11.57
C ASP A 10 10.64 -0.58 -11.85
N PRO A 11 10.98 -0.84 -13.13
CA PRO A 11 11.81 -1.97 -13.51
C PRO A 11 13.26 -1.82 -13.06
N ASP A 12 13.71 -0.59 -12.83
CA ASP A 12 15.06 -0.23 -12.38
C ASP A 12 15.13 -0.21 -10.85
N ASN A 13 14.01 0.12 -10.19
CA ASN A 13 13.88 0.09 -8.74
C ASN A 13 13.21 -1.20 -8.24
N ARG A 14 13.75 -2.36 -8.65
CA ARG A 14 13.42 -3.69 -8.08
C ARG A 14 13.99 -3.86 -6.67
N ALA A 15 14.09 -2.80 -5.88
CA ALA A 15 14.61 -2.87 -4.53
C ALA A 15 13.84 -3.95 -3.78
N ARG A 16 14.55 -5.05 -3.45
CA ARG A 16 14.04 -6.02 -2.47
C ARG A 16 13.74 -5.19 -1.25
N ILE A 17 12.49 -5.16 -0.83
CA ILE A 17 12.08 -4.58 0.46
C ILE A 17 12.90 -5.34 1.51
N ALA A 18 14.04 -4.79 1.92
CA ALA A 18 14.94 -5.41 2.88
C ALA A 18 14.34 -5.33 4.29
N ARG A 19 13.49 -4.31 4.51
CA ARG A 19 12.73 -4.05 5.72
C ARG A 19 11.33 -3.57 5.35
N PRO A 20 10.26 -4.07 6.00
CA PRO A 20 8.92 -3.57 5.76
C PRO A 20 8.81 -2.06 6.02
N TYR A 21 8.15 -1.34 5.11
CA TYR A 21 7.79 0.05 5.36
C TYR A 21 6.83 0.17 6.55
N ARG A 22 6.96 1.25 7.32
CA ARG A 22 6.19 1.55 8.52
C ARG A 22 5.50 2.88 8.35
N VAL A 23 4.21 2.94 8.65
CA VAL A 23 3.44 4.19 8.71
C VAL A 23 3.16 4.52 10.16
N VAL A 24 3.46 5.74 10.58
CA VAL A 24 3.19 6.26 11.91
C VAL A 24 2.17 7.39 11.78
N ILE A 25 1.00 7.17 12.38
CA ILE A 25 -0.03 8.20 12.46
C ILE A 25 0.18 8.95 13.77
N ASP A 26 0.69 10.18 13.69
CA ASP A 26 0.90 11.03 14.86
C ASP A 26 -0.39 11.72 15.28
N TRP A 27 -1.05 11.14 16.27
CA TRP A 27 -2.25 11.68 16.91
C TRP A 27 -1.97 12.44 18.22
N SER A 28 -0.71 12.77 18.52
CA SER A 28 -0.32 13.38 19.80
C SER A 28 -1.03 14.72 20.03
N ALA A 29 -1.16 15.54 18.98
CA ALA A 29 -1.86 16.82 18.99
C ALA A 29 -3.39 16.71 18.86
N TRP A 30 -3.94 15.52 18.62
CA TRP A 30 -5.36 15.37 18.30
C TRP A 30 -6.24 15.34 19.55
N GLY A 31 -7.42 15.97 19.45
CA GLY A 31 -8.47 15.87 20.47
C GLY A 31 -9.15 14.50 20.50
N THR A 32 -9.96 14.27 21.54
CA THR A 32 -10.66 12.99 21.79
C THR A 32 -11.50 12.52 20.61
N THR A 33 -12.20 13.43 19.92
CA THR A 33 -13.07 13.10 18.78
C THR A 33 -12.30 12.49 17.61
N LEU A 34 -11.17 13.09 17.23
CA LEU A 34 -10.33 12.61 16.13
C LEU A 34 -9.66 11.27 16.48
N ARG A 35 -9.17 11.13 17.73
CA ARG A 35 -8.64 9.84 18.21
C ARG A 35 -9.70 8.73 18.19
N ALA A 36 -10.94 9.05 18.55
CA ALA A 36 -12.05 8.12 18.47
C ALA A 36 -12.44 7.79 17.02
N ALA A 37 -12.37 8.76 16.10
CA ALA A 37 -12.57 8.53 14.67
C ALA A 37 -11.51 7.56 14.12
N LEU A 38 -10.22 7.80 14.36
CA LEU A 38 -9.15 6.89 13.93
C LEU A 38 -9.31 5.47 14.48
N ARG A 39 -9.65 5.32 15.76
CA ARG A 39 -9.94 4.00 16.34
C ARG A 39 -11.11 3.30 15.66
N ARG A 40 -12.16 4.05 15.31
CA ARG A 40 -13.32 3.51 14.59
C ARG A 40 -12.93 3.05 13.19
N GLU A 41 -12.16 3.85 12.46
CA GLU A 41 -11.67 3.48 11.12
C GLU A 41 -10.82 2.22 11.15
N ILE A 42 -9.82 2.13 12.06
CA ILE A 42 -8.99 0.93 12.21
C ILE A 42 -9.85 -0.30 12.57
N THR A 43 -10.86 -0.11 13.42
CA THR A 43 -11.75 -1.21 13.84
C THR A 43 -12.64 -1.67 12.69
N ALA A 44 -13.23 -0.73 11.94
CA ALA A 44 -14.04 -1.02 10.76
C ALA A 44 -13.21 -1.75 9.70
N ALA A 45 -12.04 -1.24 9.38
CA ALA A 45 -11.06 -1.83 8.47
C ALA A 45 -10.72 -3.30 8.84
N ARG A 46 -10.45 -3.56 10.13
CA ARG A 46 -10.19 -4.91 10.64
C ARG A 46 -11.42 -5.82 10.56
N ARG A 47 -12.60 -5.29 10.81
CA ARG A 47 -13.87 -6.02 10.71
C ARG A 47 -14.14 -6.42 9.27
N GLU A 48 -14.05 -5.49 8.34
CA GLU A 48 -14.25 -5.74 6.90
C GLU A 48 -13.28 -6.79 6.34
N ALA A 49 -12.00 -6.74 6.76
CA ALA A 49 -11.01 -7.74 6.38
C ALA A 49 -11.37 -9.16 6.89
N ARG A 50 -11.95 -9.26 8.10
CA ARG A 50 -12.40 -10.54 8.67
C ARG A 50 -13.67 -11.05 7.99
N GLU A 51 -14.61 -10.16 7.67
CA GLU A 51 -15.85 -10.51 6.94
C GLU A 51 -15.54 -10.96 5.51
N SER A 52 -14.42 -10.49 4.97
CA SER A 52 -13.86 -10.91 3.69
C SER A 52 -13.03 -12.20 3.77
N ALA A 53 -13.02 -12.91 4.91
CA ALA A 53 -12.29 -14.17 5.05
C ALA A 53 -12.81 -15.22 4.06
N GLY A 54 -11.90 -15.82 3.29
CA GLY A 54 -12.24 -16.71 2.17
C GLY A 54 -12.33 -16.00 0.80
N SER A 55 -12.27 -14.67 0.78
CA SER A 55 -12.05 -13.87 -0.44
C SER A 55 -10.61 -13.36 -0.52
N GLU A 56 -10.22 -12.84 -1.68
CA GLU A 56 -8.92 -12.19 -1.88
C GLU A 56 -8.89 -10.73 -1.40
N ALA A 57 -10.01 -10.19 -0.90
CA ALA A 57 -10.06 -8.81 -0.41
C ALA A 57 -9.32 -8.66 0.92
N ARG A 58 -8.56 -7.57 1.05
CA ARG A 58 -7.82 -7.19 2.26
C ARG A 58 -8.12 -5.74 2.61
N SER A 59 -7.89 -5.38 3.87
CA SER A 59 -7.89 -3.98 4.26
C SER A 59 -6.55 -3.34 3.91
N TRP A 60 -6.60 -2.21 3.22
CA TRP A 60 -5.47 -1.41 2.78
C TRP A 60 -5.50 -0.04 3.44
N LEU A 61 -4.32 0.49 3.76
CA LEU A 61 -4.13 1.87 4.20
C LEU A 61 -3.59 2.68 3.03
N PHE A 62 -4.31 3.73 2.67
CA PHE A 62 -3.87 4.78 1.76
C PHE A 62 -3.48 5.99 2.59
N PHE A 63 -2.39 6.67 2.21
CA PHE A 63 -1.92 7.81 2.97
C PHE A 63 -1.08 8.78 2.14
N LEU A 64 -1.05 10.03 2.58
CA LEU A 64 -0.08 11.06 2.20
C LEU A 64 0.79 11.32 3.43
N ALA A 65 2.11 11.29 3.27
CA ALA A 65 3.02 11.37 4.40
C ALA A 65 4.37 11.97 4.04
N GLN A 66 5.04 12.50 5.05
CA GLN A 66 6.47 12.80 4.96
C GLN A 66 7.28 11.54 5.27
N GLN A 67 8.23 11.21 4.38
CA GLN A 67 9.20 10.15 4.64
C GLN A 67 10.24 10.66 5.64
N ASP A 68 10.59 9.83 6.62
CA ASP A 68 11.60 10.18 7.61
C ASP A 68 12.99 10.29 6.94
N PRO A 69 13.70 11.42 7.11
CA PRO A 69 14.97 11.64 6.44
C PRO A 69 16.11 10.75 6.95
N PHE A 70 15.98 10.20 8.16
CA PHE A 70 16.98 9.33 8.79
C PHE A 70 16.58 7.85 8.75
N GLU A 71 15.27 7.57 8.73
CA GLU A 71 14.71 6.23 8.59
C GLU A 71 13.80 6.13 7.34
N PRO A 72 14.35 5.98 6.12
CA PRO A 72 13.55 5.97 4.89
C PRO A 72 12.49 4.86 4.82
N ASP A 73 12.51 3.87 5.71
CA ASP A 73 11.45 2.87 5.83
C ASP A 73 10.22 3.39 6.61
N ARG A 74 10.27 4.59 7.19
CA ARG A 74 9.21 5.19 8.02
C ARG A 74 8.56 6.39 7.32
N PHE A 75 7.24 6.43 7.38
CA PHE A 75 6.40 7.53 6.90
C PHE A 75 5.56 8.09 8.04
N TRP A 76 5.53 9.41 8.18
CA TRP A 76 4.78 10.14 9.20
C TRP A 76 3.54 10.80 8.59
N VAL A 77 2.38 10.47 9.16
CA VAL A 77 1.08 11.08 8.86
C VAL A 77 0.67 11.90 10.08
N ASP A 78 0.62 13.22 9.93
CA ASP A 78 0.32 14.17 11.01
C ASP A 78 -1.11 14.76 10.92
N HIS A 79 -1.72 14.69 9.73
CA HIS A 79 -3.04 15.23 9.49
C HIS A 79 -4.12 14.15 9.29
N HIS A 80 -5.29 14.37 9.88
CA HIS A 80 -6.37 13.38 9.93
C HIS A 80 -7.06 13.12 8.58
N ALA A 81 -6.89 14.02 7.60
CA ALA A 81 -7.42 13.87 6.25
C ALA A 81 -6.46 13.11 5.31
N ASP A 82 -5.25 12.83 5.76
CA ASP A 82 -4.17 12.31 4.91
C ASP A 82 -4.05 10.79 4.98
N TYR A 83 -5.09 10.11 5.49
CA TYR A 83 -5.17 8.66 5.45
C TYR A 83 -6.60 8.18 5.21
N ALA A 84 -6.71 6.97 4.68
CA ALA A 84 -7.97 6.26 4.56
C ALA A 84 -7.74 4.74 4.60
N PHE A 85 -8.67 4.01 5.22
CA PHE A 85 -8.69 2.56 5.19
C PHE A 85 -9.77 2.06 4.22
N ILE A 86 -9.42 1.12 3.35
CA ILE A 86 -10.34 0.58 2.35
C ILE A 86 -10.20 -0.94 2.29
N ALA A 87 -11.30 -1.68 2.41
CA ALA A 87 -11.34 -3.11 2.08
C ALA A 87 -11.53 -3.31 0.57
N ALA A 88 -10.52 -3.90 -0.07
CA ALA A 88 -10.52 -4.07 -1.52
C ALA A 88 -9.63 -5.22 -1.98
N HIS A 89 -9.91 -5.67 -3.21
CA HIS A 89 -9.04 -6.58 -3.94
C HIS A 89 -7.95 -5.77 -4.64
N LEU A 90 -6.67 -6.12 -4.42
CA LEU A 90 -5.55 -5.42 -5.05
C LEU A 90 -4.95 -6.32 -6.13
N THR A 91 -5.02 -5.85 -7.37
CA THR A 91 -4.39 -6.48 -8.53
C THR A 91 -3.04 -5.85 -8.81
N TYR A 92 -2.05 -6.70 -9.09
CA TYR A 92 -0.70 -6.27 -9.46
C TYR A 92 -0.49 -6.49 -10.97
N PRO A 93 0.35 -5.67 -11.63
CA PRO A 93 0.72 -5.86 -13.02
C PRO A 93 1.37 -7.23 -13.23
N ASP A 94 1.10 -7.86 -14.39
CA ASP A 94 1.75 -9.12 -14.76
C ASP A 94 3.26 -8.87 -14.93
N THR A 95 4.08 -9.57 -14.15
CA THR A 95 5.54 -9.41 -14.15
C THR A 95 6.24 -10.19 -15.26
N LYS A 96 5.49 -10.85 -16.15
CA LYS A 96 6.05 -11.54 -17.32
C LYS A 96 6.81 -10.56 -18.19
N LYS A 97 8.15 -10.73 -18.21
CA LYS A 97 9.04 -10.01 -19.14
C LYS A 97 8.48 -10.13 -20.56
N PRO A 98 8.51 -9.06 -21.38
CA PRO A 98 8.27 -9.22 -22.80
C PRO A 98 9.32 -10.20 -23.32
N THR A 99 8.84 -11.33 -23.86
CA THR A 99 9.67 -12.36 -24.46
C THR A 99 10.41 -11.72 -25.63
N THR A 100 11.64 -11.27 -25.40
CA THR A 100 12.52 -10.82 -26.46
C THR A 100 12.83 -12.06 -27.29
N ARG A 101 12.06 -12.27 -28.36
CA ARG A 101 12.43 -13.17 -29.45
C ARG A 101 13.73 -12.63 -30.00
N ARG A 102 14.87 -13.11 -29.47
CA ARG A 102 16.17 -12.95 -30.13
C ARG A 102 16.03 -13.59 -31.50
N GLY A 103 15.87 -12.76 -32.52
CA GLY A 103 15.99 -13.18 -33.91
C GLY A 103 17.35 -13.86 -34.07
N ARG A 104 17.34 -15.14 -34.45
CA ARG A 104 18.56 -15.82 -34.90
C ARG A 104 19.13 -14.99 -36.07
N PRO A 105 20.44 -14.69 -36.10
CA PRO A 105 21.04 -14.11 -37.29
C PRO A 105 20.89 -15.15 -38.42
N ARG A 106 20.30 -14.72 -39.53
CA ARG A 106 20.36 -15.47 -40.79
C ARG A 106 21.84 -15.53 -41.18
N ARG A 107 22.42 -16.73 -41.19
CA ARG A 107 23.71 -16.96 -41.83
C ARG A 107 23.53 -16.70 -43.33
N ALA A 108 24.34 -15.80 -43.87
CA ALA A 108 24.58 -15.64 -45.29
C ALA A 108 25.54 -16.73 -45.77
#